data_AF-A0A086MRB9-F1
#
_entry.id   AF-A0A086MRB9-F1
#
_cell.length_a   1.000
_cell.length_b   1.000
_cell.length_c   1.000
_cell.angle_alpha   90.00
_cell.angle_beta   90.00
_cell.angle_gamma   90.00
#
_symmetry.space_group_name_H-M   'P 1'
#
loop_
_entity.id
_entity.type
_entity.pdbx_description
1 polymer ?
#
loop_
_entity_poly.entity_id
_entity_poly.type
_entity_poly.pdbx_seq_one_letter_code
_entity_poly.pdbx_strand_id
1 'polypeptide(L)'
;MLLAPAPSPAALVPLVGTTDFDAELARLLDTLDASQLNDIEIACVRRQNAYYADQLVTALRRRTREVVAARETDSRWPVVFVAFGTWEWENGWFWCECSAELRHLDGTVSTVDLAFDDVSGRLADLAATDRPQRGDTLTVDLRTGSVTQ
;
A
#
# COMPACT_ATOMS: atom_id res chain seq x y z
N MET A 1 -29.45 33.68 17.75
CA MET A 1 -28.04 33.30 17.53
C MET A 1 -27.91 32.90 16.07
N LEU A 2 -27.09 33.62 15.30
CA LEU A 2 -26.80 33.24 13.91
C LEU A 2 -25.86 32.03 13.97
N LEU A 3 -26.29 30.89 13.44
CA LEU A 3 -25.41 29.75 13.21
C LEU A 3 -24.31 30.19 12.25
N ALA A 4 -23.05 29.96 12.62
CA ALA A 4 -21.93 30.18 11.71
C ALA A 4 -22.19 29.38 10.41
N PRO A 5 -21.83 29.92 9.24
CA PRO A 5 -21.96 29.19 7.99
C PRO A 5 -21.21 27.86 8.09
N ALA A 6 -21.82 26.79 7.56
CA ALA A 6 -21.18 25.49 7.55
C ALA A 6 -19.81 25.59 6.86
N PRO A 7 -18.73 25.09 7.48
CA PRO A 7 -17.41 25.07 6.87
C PRO A 7 -17.45 24.32 5.54
N SER A 8 -16.69 24.79 4.56
CA SER A 8 -16.60 24.19 3.22
C SER A 8 -15.25 23.49 3.06
N PRO A 9 -15.17 22.34 2.38
CA PRO A 9 -13.88 21.70 2.07
C PRO A 9 -12.90 22.63 1.36
N ALA A 10 -13.40 23.59 0.56
CA ALA A 10 -12.55 24.57 -0.12
C ALA A 10 -11.86 25.56 0.84
N ALA A 11 -12.43 25.76 2.04
CA ALA A 11 -11.85 26.62 3.08
C ALA A 11 -10.61 25.99 3.75
N LEU A 12 -10.41 24.67 3.62
CA LEU A 12 -9.26 23.96 4.18
C LEU A 12 -7.97 24.14 3.38
N VAL A 13 -8.08 24.31 2.05
CA VAL A 13 -6.92 24.41 1.14
C VAL A 13 -5.91 25.49 1.55
N PRO A 14 -6.30 26.74 1.86
CA PRO A 14 -5.35 27.77 2.28
C PRO A 14 -4.77 27.56 3.69
N LEU A 15 -5.35 26.66 4.49
CA LEU A 15 -4.93 26.40 5.87
C LEU A 15 -3.92 25.26 5.97
N VAL A 16 -3.68 24.49 4.90
CA VAL A 16 -2.74 23.35 4.92
C VAL A 16 -1.34 23.80 5.40
N GLY A 17 -0.83 23.15 6.44
CA GLY A 17 0.47 23.45 7.05
C GLY A 17 0.46 24.62 8.05
N THR A 18 -0.71 25.18 8.35
CA THR A 18 -0.91 26.18 9.42
C THR A 18 -1.44 25.52 10.69
N THR A 19 -1.35 26.23 11.82
CA THR A 19 -1.91 25.76 13.11
C THR A 19 -3.43 25.70 13.13
N ASP A 20 -4.11 26.40 12.21
CA ASP A 20 -5.57 26.51 12.19
C ASP A 20 -6.24 25.38 11.39
N PHE A 21 -5.46 24.59 10.66
CA PHE A 21 -5.96 23.50 9.82
C PHE A 21 -6.77 22.48 10.61
N ASP A 22 -6.21 21.98 11.71
CA ASP A 22 -6.84 20.92 12.50
C ASP A 22 -8.17 21.37 13.10
N ALA A 23 -8.25 22.64 13.54
CA ALA A 23 -9.46 23.20 14.12
C ALA A 23 -10.58 23.43 13.08
N GLU A 24 -10.23 23.82 11.84
CA GLU A 24 -11.20 23.93 10.75
C GLU A 24 -11.64 22.55 10.24
N LEU A 25 -10.70 21.60 10.15
CA LEU A 25 -11.01 20.22 9.76
C LEU A 25 -11.94 19.57 10.78
N ALA A 26 -11.68 19.71 12.07
CA ALA A 26 -12.55 19.20 13.13
C ALA A 26 -13.97 19.77 13.00
N ARG A 27 -14.10 21.10 12.81
CA ARG A 27 -15.41 21.73 12.59
C ARG A 27 -16.13 21.20 11.35
N LEU A 28 -15.40 20.91 10.26
CA LEU A 28 -15.98 20.29 9.07
C LEU A 28 -16.50 18.88 9.39
N LEU A 29 -15.68 18.05 10.04
CA LEU A 29 -16.03 16.68 10.39
C LEU A 29 -17.24 16.62 11.34
N ASP A 30 -17.35 17.57 12.29
CA ASP A 30 -18.49 17.67 13.21
C ASP A 30 -19.83 17.97 12.52
N THR A 31 -19.81 18.44 11.26
CA THR A 31 -21.04 18.65 10.47
C THR A 31 -21.55 17.40 9.76
N LEU A 32 -20.74 16.33 9.74
CA LEU A 32 -21.02 15.12 8.99
C LEU A 32 -21.71 14.09 9.88
N ASP A 33 -22.62 13.32 9.29
CA ASP A 33 -23.18 12.15 9.96
C ASP A 33 -22.22 10.95 9.93
N ALA A 34 -22.56 9.90 10.68
CA ALA A 34 -21.75 8.70 10.78
C ALA A 34 -21.54 7.99 9.42
N SER A 35 -22.51 8.04 8.50
CA SER A 35 -22.39 7.42 7.18
C SER A 35 -21.37 8.18 6.33
N GLN A 36 -21.44 9.51 6.35
CA GLN A 36 -20.52 10.38 5.61
C GLN A 36 -19.09 10.28 6.15
N LEU A 37 -18.92 10.20 7.48
CA LEU A 37 -17.62 9.97 8.10
C LEU A 37 -17.03 8.61 7.69
N ASN A 38 -17.85 7.57 7.67
CA ASN A 38 -17.45 6.24 7.20
C ASN A 38 -17.07 6.24 5.71
N ASP A 39 -17.80 6.96 4.86
CA ASP A 39 -17.45 7.09 3.44
C ASP A 39 -16.11 7.81 3.23
N ILE A 40 -15.82 8.83 4.06
CA ILE A 40 -14.52 9.51 4.06
C ILE A 40 -13.41 8.56 4.50
N GLU A 41 -13.62 7.79 5.57
CA GLU A 41 -12.67 6.78 6.04
C GLU A 41 -12.33 5.79 4.91
N ILE A 42 -13.35 5.21 4.28
CA ILE A 42 -13.19 4.28 3.14
C ILE A 42 -12.40 4.94 2.01
N ALA A 43 -12.72 6.19 1.66
CA ALA A 43 -12.02 6.91 0.61
C ALA A 43 -10.55 7.19 0.96
N CYS A 44 -10.25 7.51 2.21
CA CYS A 44 -8.89 7.71 2.70
C CYS A 44 -8.09 6.41 2.65
N VAL A 45 -8.63 5.30 3.17
CA VAL A 45 -7.99 3.99 3.14
C VAL A 45 -7.70 3.56 1.70
N ARG A 46 -8.65 3.72 0.77
CA ARG A 46 -8.43 3.40 -0.65
C ARG A 46 -7.30 4.22 -1.29
N ARG A 47 -7.21 5.52 -0.97
CA ARG A 47 -6.13 6.38 -1.49
C ARG A 47 -4.78 6.00 -0.90
N GLN A 48 -4.72 5.70 0.39
CA GLN A 48 -3.50 5.24 1.06
C GLN A 48 -3.03 3.91 0.48
N ASN A 49 -3.93 2.94 0.34
CA ASN A 49 -3.62 1.64 -0.24
C ASN A 49 -3.08 1.79 -1.68
N ALA A 50 -3.74 2.58 -2.53
CA ALA A 50 -3.27 2.85 -3.89
C ALA A 50 -1.88 3.51 -3.92
N TYR A 51 -1.62 4.45 -3.00
CA TYR A 51 -0.31 5.08 -2.86
C TYR A 51 0.78 4.08 -2.46
N TYR A 52 0.53 3.25 -1.44
CA TYR A 52 1.50 2.24 -1.00
C TYR A 52 1.72 1.14 -2.04
N ALA A 53 0.66 0.74 -2.76
CA ALA A 53 0.74 -0.22 -3.86
C ALA A 53 1.65 0.30 -4.99
N ASP A 54 1.51 1.57 -5.40
CA ASP A 54 2.38 2.16 -6.43
C ASP A 54 3.86 2.24 -5.99
N GLN A 55 4.09 2.62 -4.73
CA GLN A 55 5.43 2.64 -4.14
C GLN A 55 6.05 1.23 -4.09
N LEU A 56 5.26 0.21 -3.72
CA LEU A 56 5.69 -1.19 -3.72
C LEU A 56 6.05 -1.66 -5.13
N VAL A 57 5.20 -1.39 -6.13
CA VAL A 57 5.47 -1.72 -7.54
C VAL A 57 6.78 -1.10 -8.00
N THR A 58 7.03 0.16 -7.65
CA THR A 58 8.27 0.87 -7.98
C THR A 58 9.49 0.21 -7.33
N ALA A 59 9.40 -0.12 -6.04
CA ALA A 59 10.46 -0.82 -5.32
C ALA A 59 10.74 -2.20 -5.95
N LEU A 60 9.71 -3.00 -6.20
CA LEU A 60 9.83 -4.35 -6.78
C LEU A 60 10.40 -4.32 -8.20
N ARG A 61 9.99 -3.37 -9.05
CA ARG A 61 10.59 -3.20 -10.38
C ARG A 61 12.10 -2.97 -10.32
N ARG A 62 12.59 -2.26 -9.30
CA ARG A 62 14.02 -2.09 -9.07
C ARG A 62 14.65 -3.38 -8.54
N ARG A 63 14.16 -3.88 -7.40
CA ARG A 63 14.77 -5.02 -6.69
C ARG A 63 14.78 -6.31 -7.51
N THR A 64 13.72 -6.60 -8.26
CA THR A 64 13.68 -7.79 -9.12
C THR A 64 14.73 -7.76 -10.24
N ARG A 65 15.10 -6.57 -10.76
CA ARG A 65 16.22 -6.46 -11.71
C ARG A 65 17.56 -6.69 -11.03
N GLU A 66 17.73 -6.20 -9.80
CA GLU A 66 18.95 -6.37 -9.03
C GLU A 66 19.23 -7.84 -8.72
N VAL A 67 18.23 -8.59 -8.23
CA VAL A 67 18.39 -10.03 -7.93
C VAL A 67 18.64 -10.87 -9.19
N VAL A 68 17.99 -10.53 -10.32
CA VAL A 68 18.26 -11.19 -11.63
C VAL A 68 19.68 -10.92 -12.11
N ALA A 69 20.15 -9.68 -11.98
CA ALA A 69 21.52 -9.30 -12.34
C ALA A 69 22.55 -9.99 -11.44
N ALA A 70 22.25 -10.08 -10.13
CA ALA A 70 23.07 -10.73 -9.13
C ALA A 70 23.11 -12.26 -9.25
N ARG A 71 22.28 -12.87 -10.13
CA ARG A 71 22.21 -14.32 -10.33
C ARG A 71 21.57 -15.07 -9.15
N GLU A 72 20.70 -14.41 -8.41
CA GLU A 72 20.00 -14.97 -7.26
C GLU A 72 18.68 -15.67 -7.66
N THR A 73 18.31 -15.60 -8.93
CA THR A 73 17.11 -16.25 -9.50
C THR A 73 17.46 -17.43 -10.40
N ASP A 74 16.52 -18.36 -10.53
CA ASP A 74 16.65 -19.57 -11.37
C ASP A 74 16.60 -19.25 -12.88
N SER A 75 16.10 -18.06 -13.25
CA SER A 75 16.08 -17.58 -14.63
C SER A 75 16.73 -16.21 -14.80
N ARG A 76 17.22 -15.94 -16.02
CA ARG A 76 17.74 -14.65 -16.47
C ARG A 76 16.68 -13.76 -17.10
N TRP A 77 15.50 -14.30 -17.37
CA TRP A 77 14.42 -13.54 -17.98
C TRP A 77 13.89 -12.49 -16.99
N PRO A 78 13.34 -11.37 -17.48
CA PRO A 78 12.73 -10.38 -16.60
C PRO A 78 11.62 -10.98 -15.75
N VAL A 79 11.53 -10.58 -14.49
CA VAL A 79 10.39 -10.90 -13.62
C VAL A 79 9.17 -10.09 -14.09
N VAL A 80 8.03 -10.76 -14.19
CA VAL A 80 6.76 -10.16 -14.62
C VAL A 80 5.71 -10.18 -13.51
N PHE A 81 5.78 -11.11 -12.57
CA PHE A 81 4.91 -11.15 -11.40
C PHE A 81 5.70 -11.45 -10.13
N VAL A 82 5.24 -10.90 -9.01
CA VAL A 82 5.71 -11.23 -7.67
C VAL A 82 4.52 -11.62 -6.82
N ALA A 83 4.61 -12.69 -6.05
CA ALA A 83 3.60 -13.06 -5.06
C ALA A 83 4.22 -13.10 -3.66
N PHE A 84 3.46 -12.67 -2.64
CA PHE A 84 3.83 -12.75 -1.23
C PHE A 84 2.72 -13.46 -0.47
N GLY A 85 3.09 -14.43 0.36
CA GLY A 85 2.19 -15.02 1.34
C GLY A 85 2.08 -14.17 2.60
N THR A 86 1.32 -14.68 3.56
CA THR A 86 1.05 -14.04 4.85
C THR A 86 1.68 -14.79 6.01
N TRP A 87 2.32 -14.05 6.93
CA TRP A 87 2.87 -14.58 8.19
C TRP A 87 2.24 -13.89 9.40
N GLU A 88 2.13 -14.65 10.49
CA GLU A 88 1.61 -14.16 11.77
C GLU A 88 2.72 -13.56 12.64
N TRP A 89 2.45 -12.36 13.16
CA TRP A 89 3.28 -11.62 14.10
C TRP A 89 2.46 -11.25 15.32
N GLU A 90 3.09 -10.76 16.39
CA GLU A 90 2.41 -10.44 17.66
C GLU A 90 1.23 -9.47 17.50
N ASN A 91 1.29 -8.60 16.49
CA ASN A 91 0.31 -7.56 16.21
C ASN A 91 -0.60 -7.87 15.01
N GLY A 92 -0.57 -9.09 14.46
CA GLY A 92 -1.47 -9.52 13.39
C GLY A 92 -0.76 -10.21 12.22
N TRP A 93 -1.47 -10.32 11.10
CA TRP A 93 -0.95 -10.91 9.87
C TRP A 93 -0.34 -9.84 8.97
N PHE A 94 0.77 -10.19 8.31
CA PHE A 94 1.52 -9.30 7.42
C PHE A 94 1.92 -10.03 6.15
N TRP A 95 2.05 -9.27 5.05
CA TRP A 95 2.69 -9.74 3.82
C TRP A 95 4.17 -10.04 4.10
N CYS A 96 4.62 -11.25 3.78
CA CYS A 96 5.96 -11.72 4.13
C CYS A 96 6.91 -11.66 2.93
N GLU A 97 7.91 -10.79 3.02
CA GLU A 97 9.00 -10.64 2.04
C GLU A 97 9.82 -11.92 1.81
N CYS A 98 9.96 -12.76 2.84
CA CYS A 98 10.72 -14.02 2.77
C CYS A 98 9.97 -15.11 2.01
N SER A 99 8.69 -14.89 1.72
CA SER A 99 7.84 -15.80 0.94
C SER A 99 7.74 -15.41 -0.53
N ALA A 100 8.58 -14.48 -1.01
CA ALA A 100 8.40 -13.93 -2.34
C ALA A 100 8.65 -14.96 -3.45
N GLU A 101 7.64 -15.13 -4.30
CA GLU A 101 7.72 -15.94 -5.51
C GLU A 101 7.80 -15.02 -6.74
N LEU A 102 8.93 -15.10 -7.45
CA LEU A 102 9.22 -14.32 -8.65
C LEU A 102 8.91 -15.14 -9.89
N ARG A 103 7.84 -14.80 -10.61
CA ARG A 103 7.55 -15.41 -11.91
C ARG A 103 8.20 -14.62 -13.04
N HIS A 104 9.08 -15.30 -13.76
CA HIS A 104 9.82 -14.77 -14.90
C HIS A 104 9.00 -14.85 -16.19
N LEU A 105 9.39 -14.06 -17.20
CA LEU A 105 8.71 -14.00 -18.50
C LEU A 105 8.71 -15.34 -19.25
N ASP A 106 9.71 -16.19 -19.02
CA ASP A 106 9.81 -17.55 -19.56
C ASP A 106 8.96 -18.58 -18.80
N GLY A 107 8.26 -18.16 -17.74
CA GLY A 107 7.43 -19.01 -16.90
C GLY A 107 8.16 -19.65 -15.72
N THR A 108 9.48 -19.48 -15.61
CA THR A 108 10.24 -19.95 -14.43
C THR A 108 9.76 -19.22 -13.18
N VAL A 109 9.70 -19.91 -12.06
CA VAL A 109 9.40 -19.32 -10.74
C VAL A 109 10.63 -19.50 -9.86
N SER A 110 11.12 -18.40 -9.30
CA SER A 110 12.21 -18.41 -8.31
C SER A 110 11.65 -18.00 -6.95
N THR A 111 12.08 -18.65 -5.88
CA THR A 111 11.81 -18.18 -4.52
C THR A 111 13.00 -17.39 -4.03
N VAL A 112 12.79 -16.11 -3.69
CA VAL A 112 13.85 -15.18 -3.29
C VAL A 112 13.40 -14.42 -2.06
N ASP A 113 14.30 -14.22 -1.11
CA ASP A 113 14.05 -13.34 0.01
C ASP A 113 14.14 -11.88 -0.44
N LEU A 114 13.01 -11.16 -0.41
CA LEU A 114 12.96 -9.74 -0.76
C LEU A 114 13.00 -8.82 0.47
N ALA A 115 13.69 -9.22 1.54
CA ALA A 115 13.98 -8.42 2.75
C ALA A 115 14.90 -7.21 2.49
N PHE A 116 14.45 -6.32 1.62
CA PHE A 116 15.00 -4.99 1.41
C PHE A 116 14.13 -3.98 2.16
N ASP A 117 14.75 -3.03 2.86
CA ASP A 117 14.04 -2.03 3.67
C ASP A 117 12.89 -1.31 2.91
N ASP A 118 13.09 -1.02 1.62
CA ASP A 118 12.11 -0.36 0.76
C ASP A 118 10.98 -1.28 0.30
N VAL A 119 11.14 -2.60 0.37
CA VAL A 119 10.08 -3.58 0.11
C VAL A 119 9.36 -3.91 1.42
N SER A 120 10.09 -4.32 2.46
CA SER A 120 9.52 -4.66 3.77
C SER A 120 8.72 -3.52 4.37
N GLY A 121 9.22 -2.28 4.31
CA GLY A 121 8.48 -1.11 4.79
C GLY A 121 7.17 -0.88 4.03
N ARG A 122 7.14 -1.13 2.71
CA ARG A 122 5.94 -0.95 1.89
C ARG A 122 4.93 -2.07 2.05
N LEU A 123 5.40 -3.30 2.26
CA LEU A 123 4.55 -4.42 2.63
C LEU A 123 3.88 -4.18 3.98
N ALA A 124 4.60 -3.64 4.96
CA ALA A 124 4.04 -3.25 6.26
C ALA A 124 3.03 -2.10 6.16
N ASP A 125 3.36 -1.05 5.39
CA ASP A 125 2.44 0.06 5.10
C ASP A 125 1.14 -0.44 4.45
N LEU A 126 1.27 -1.36 3.49
CA LEU A 126 0.11 -1.94 2.80
C LEU A 126 -0.71 -2.76 3.80
N ALA A 127 -0.08 -3.70 4.54
CA ALA A 127 -0.69 -4.56 5.57
C ALA A 127 -1.53 -3.78 6.59
N ALA A 128 -1.11 -2.57 6.94
CA ALA A 128 -1.83 -1.70 7.87
C ALA A 128 -3.18 -1.20 7.31
N THR A 129 -3.30 -1.11 5.98
CA THR A 129 -4.50 -0.61 5.29
C THR A 129 -5.46 -1.70 4.84
N ASP A 130 -4.95 -2.83 4.37
CA ASP A 130 -5.71 -3.95 3.78
C ASP A 130 -5.97 -5.09 4.78
N ARG A 131 -5.18 -5.18 5.86
CA ARG A 131 -5.36 -6.12 6.99
C ARG A 131 -5.48 -7.58 6.53
N PRO A 132 -4.39 -8.14 5.96
CA PRO A 132 -4.41 -9.49 5.43
C PRO A 132 -4.81 -10.53 6.48
N GLN A 133 -5.28 -11.68 6.02
CA GLN A 133 -5.64 -12.83 6.82
C GLN A 133 -4.75 -14.02 6.48
N ARG A 134 -4.83 -15.04 7.33
CA ARG A 134 -4.12 -16.29 7.11
C ARG A 134 -4.43 -16.88 5.74
N GLY A 135 -3.39 -17.08 4.94
CA GLY A 135 -3.48 -17.74 3.64
C GLY A 135 -3.81 -16.80 2.48
N ASP A 136 -3.95 -15.50 2.73
CA ASP A 136 -4.04 -14.52 1.64
C ASP A 136 -2.70 -14.44 0.89
N THR A 137 -2.78 -14.07 -0.39
CA THR A 137 -1.63 -13.91 -1.27
C THR A 137 -1.67 -12.56 -1.97
N LEU A 138 -0.71 -11.69 -1.67
CA LEU A 138 -0.54 -10.44 -2.40
C LEU A 138 0.18 -10.72 -3.72
N THR A 139 -0.47 -10.42 -4.84
CA THR A 139 0.10 -10.55 -6.18
C THR A 139 0.35 -9.17 -6.77
N VAL A 140 1.54 -8.99 -7.34
CA VAL A 140 1.96 -7.77 -8.03
C VAL A 140 2.32 -8.10 -9.48
N ASP A 141 1.59 -7.51 -10.42
CA ASP A 141 1.94 -7.53 -11.85
C ASP A 141 2.89 -6.37 -12.14
N LEU A 142 4.17 -6.68 -12.40
CA LEU A 142 5.18 -5.66 -12.66
C LEU A 142 5.02 -4.99 -14.03
N ARG A 143 4.28 -5.60 -14.96
CA ARG A 143 4.01 -5.05 -16.29
C ARG A 143 2.93 -3.98 -16.22
N THR A 144 1.83 -4.28 -15.54
CA THR A 144 0.69 -3.35 -15.44
C THR A 144 0.78 -2.43 -14.23
N GLY A 145 1.53 -2.83 -13.19
CA GLY A 145 1.54 -2.18 -11.88
C GLY A 145 0.32 -2.56 -11.03
N SER A 146 -0.46 -3.56 -11.43
CA SER A 146 -1.62 -4.00 -10.65
C SER A 146 -1.18 -4.74 -9.40
N VAL A 147 -1.84 -4.45 -8.28
CA VAL A 147 -1.67 -5.13 -7.00
C VAL A 147 -3.03 -5.71 -6.60
N THR A 148 -3.06 -7.02 -6.33
CA THR A 148 -4.28 -7.77 -6.01
C THR A 148 -4.05 -8.72 -4.85
N GLN A 149 -5.11 -9.07 -4.13
CA GLN A 149 -5.11 -9.93 -2.95
C GLN A 149 -6.14 -11.04 -3.13
#